data_AF-A0A644V0N2-F1
#
_entry.id   AF-A0A644V0N2-F1
#
_cell.length_a   1.000
_cell.length_b   1.000
_cell.length_c   1.000
_cell.angle_alpha   90.00
_cell.angle_beta   90.00
_cell.angle_gamma   90.00
#
_symmetry.space_group_name_H-M   'P 1'
#
loop_
_entity.id
_entity.type
_entity.pdbx_description
1 polymer ?
#
loop_
_entity_poly.entity_id
_entity_poly.type
_entity_poly.pdbx_seq_one_letter_code
_entity_poly.pdbx_strand_id
1 'polypeptide(L)'
;MLDEPTSALDRMVQRQVIDLLRDLQARHGLAYVFVSHDLAVVRALADRVIVMKQGEVVEQGPVEQVLTAPRTPYARQLMAAAGLEDPGRVASR
;
A
#
# COMPACT_ATOMS: atom_id res chain seq x y z
N MET A 1 1.65 -3.42 -15.64
CA MET A 1 0.51 -3.63 -14.73
C MET A 1 0.78 -4.91 -13.98
N LEU A 2 0.76 -4.87 -12.65
CA LEU A 2 1.01 -6.04 -11.80
C LEU A 2 -0.20 -6.24 -10.89
N ASP A 3 -0.78 -7.44 -10.94
CA ASP A 3 -1.95 -7.83 -10.15
C ASP A 3 -1.54 -8.89 -9.13
N GLU A 4 -1.57 -8.53 -7.85
CA GLU A 4 -1.11 -9.33 -6.73
C GLU A 4 0.22 -10.10 -6.95
N PRO A 5 1.29 -9.45 -7.44
CA PRO A 5 2.52 -10.14 -7.86
C PRO A 5 3.27 -10.83 -6.72
N THR A 6 2.89 -10.59 -5.45
CA THR A 6 3.57 -11.07 -4.26
C THR A 6 2.71 -11.95 -3.35
N SER A 7 1.47 -12.28 -3.72
CA SER A 7 0.53 -12.98 -2.83
C SER A 7 0.93 -14.42 -2.49
N ALA A 8 1.68 -15.10 -3.37
CA ALA A 8 2.15 -16.47 -3.19
C ALA A 8 3.60 -16.56 -2.67
N LEU A 9 4.24 -15.44 -2.38
CA LEU A 9 5.66 -15.39 -2.02
C LEU A 9 5.84 -15.27 -0.50
N ASP A 10 6.90 -15.88 0.02
CA ASP A 10 7.31 -15.62 1.39
C ASP A 10 7.80 -14.16 1.57
N ARG A 11 7.79 -13.69 2.82
CA ARG A 11 8.16 -12.31 3.18
C ARG A 11 9.56 -11.91 2.72
N MET A 12 10.51 -12.85 2.64
CA MET A 12 11.88 -12.56 2.25
C MET A 12 11.99 -12.39 0.73
N VAL A 13 11.40 -13.31 -0.04
CA VAL A 13 11.36 -13.22 -1.51
C VAL A 13 10.56 -12.00 -1.97
N GLN A 14 9.44 -11.69 -1.30
CA GLN A 14 8.66 -10.48 -1.55
C GLN A 14 9.54 -9.22 -1.48
N ARG A 15 10.43 -9.14 -0.48
CA ARG A 15 11.34 -8.00 -0.34
C ARG A 15 12.33 -7.89 -1.51
N GLN A 16 12.89 -9.02 -1.95
CA GLN A 16 13.79 -9.06 -3.10
C GLN A 16 13.10 -8.61 -4.39
N VAL A 17 11.85 -9.03 -4.59
CA VAL A 17 11.03 -8.61 -5.75
C VAL A 17 10.76 -7.11 -5.70
N ILE A 18 10.41 -6.56 -4.53
CA ILE A 18 10.22 -5.12 -4.34
C ILE A 18 11.50 -4.35 -4.71
N ASP A 19 12.65 -4.76 -4.18
CA ASP A 19 13.91 -4.08 -4.42
C ASP A 19 14.29 -4.14 -5.92
N LEU A 20 14.09 -5.29 -6.57
CA LEU A 20 14.30 -5.44 -8.03
C LEU A 20 13.40 -4.50 -8.84
N LEU A 21 12.12 -4.41 -8.49
CA LEU A 21 11.16 -3.55 -9.20
C LEU A 21 11.54 -2.08 -9.08
N ARG A 22 11.99 -1.62 -7.90
CA ARG A 22 12.47 -0.23 -7.72
C ARG A 22 13.70 0.06 -8.57
N ASP A 23 14.64 -0.88 -8.62
CA ASP A 23 15.84 -0.77 -9.44
C ASP A 23 15.50 -0.64 -10.93
N LEU A 24 14.57 -1.46 -11.43
CA LEU A 24 14.09 -1.39 -12.81
C LEU A 24 13.37 -0.07 -13.09
N GLN A 25 12.55 0.40 -12.15
CA GLN A 25 11.88 1.69 -12.25
C GLN A 25 12.88 2.83 -12.45
N ALA A 26 13.91 2.88 -11.61
CA ALA A 26 14.91 3.94 -11.62
C ALA A 26 15.79 3.90 -12.88
N ARG A 27 16.18 2.70 -13.34
CA ARG A 27 17.03 2.52 -14.53
C ARG A 27 16.33 2.85 -15.83
N HIS A 28 15.02 2.58 -15.91
CA HIS A 28 14.28 2.64 -17.18
C HIS A 28 13.16 3.69 -17.19
N GLY A 29 12.96 4.45 -16.10
CA GLY A 29 11.91 5.46 -16.00
C GLY A 29 10.50 4.85 -16.10
N LEU A 30 10.29 3.66 -15.56
CA LEU A 30 9.04 2.92 -15.73
C LEU A 30 7.93 3.48 -14.83
N ALA A 31 6.71 3.51 -15.36
CA ALA A 31 5.51 3.71 -14.57
C ALA A 31 4.89 2.35 -14.24
N TYR A 32 4.59 2.12 -12.97
CA TYR A 32 3.92 0.92 -12.51
C TYR A 32 2.52 1.22 -11.98
N VAL A 33 1.61 0.29 -12.24
CA VAL A 33 0.30 0.22 -11.61
C VAL A 33 0.25 -1.14 -10.91
N PHE A 34 0.07 -1.09 -9.59
CA PHE A 34 0.00 -2.23 -8.72
C PHE A 34 -1.41 -2.36 -8.16
N VAL A 35 -1.91 -3.59 -8.14
CA VAL A 35 -3.10 -3.97 -7.38
C VAL A 35 -2.63 -4.91 -6.27
N SER A 36 -2.87 -4.53 -5.02
CA SER A 36 -2.47 -5.32 -3.86
C SER A 36 -3.36 -5.00 -2.67
N HIS A 37 -3.65 -6.02 -1.87
CA HIS A 37 -4.26 -5.88 -0.55
C HIS A 37 -3.21 -5.69 0.56
N ASP A 38 -1.91 -5.86 0.26
CA ASP A 38 -0.81 -5.71 1.22
C ASP A 38 -0.31 -4.26 1.23
N LEU A 39 -0.68 -3.53 2.29
CA LEU A 39 -0.33 -2.13 2.44
C LEU A 39 1.17 -1.89 2.70
N ALA A 40 1.93 -2.89 3.16
CA ALA A 40 3.38 -2.77 3.28
C ALA A 40 4.06 -2.72 1.91
N VAL A 41 3.54 -3.47 0.94
CA VAL A 41 3.99 -3.42 -0.47
C VAL A 41 3.65 -2.07 -1.08
N VAL A 42 2.40 -1.62 -0.91
CA VAL A 42 1.95 -0.32 -1.42
C VAL A 42 2.82 0.81 -0.85
N ARG A 43 3.13 0.77 0.45
CA ARG A 43 4.02 1.75 1.10
C ARG A 43 5.44 1.74 0.53
N ALA A 44 5.95 0.59 0.10
CA ALA A 44 7.32 0.46 -0.37
C ALA A 44 7.51 0.86 -1.84
N LEU A 45 6.48 0.66 -2.67
CA LEU A 45 6.58 0.76 -4.13
C LEU A 45 5.80 1.92 -4.75
N ALA A 46 4.71 2.37 -4.15
CA ALA A 46 3.82 3.33 -4.79
C ALA A 46 4.07 4.75 -4.29
N ASP A 47 3.98 5.71 -5.22
CA ASP A 47 3.97 7.14 -4.90
C ASP A 47 2.55 7.62 -4.54
N ARG A 48 1.53 7.04 -5.20
CA ARG A 48 0.12 7.35 -5.02
C ARG A 48 -0.70 6.08 -4.85
N VAL A 49 -1.77 6.16 -4.07
CA VAL A 49 -2.70 5.05 -3.82
C VAL A 49 -4.13 5.47 -4.10
N ILE A 50 -4.92 4.51 -4.56
CA ILE A 50 -6.36 4.59 -4.73
C ILE A 50 -6.94 3.47 -3.86
N VAL A 51 -7.81 3.83 -2.93
CA VAL A 51 -8.60 2.89 -2.13
C VAL A 51 -9.95 2.78 -2.79
N MET A 52 -10.34 1.54 -3.10
CA MET A 52 -11.63 1.23 -3.72
C MET A 52 -12.47 0.35 -2.81
N LYS A 53 -13.79 0.52 -2.85
CA LYS A 53 -14.76 -0.34 -2.19
C LYS A 53 -15.95 -0.56 -3.11
N GLN A 54 -16.31 -1.82 -3.35
CA GLN A 54 -17.48 -2.17 -4.17
C GLN A 54 -17.46 -1.52 -5.58
N GLY A 55 -16.28 -1.41 -6.19
CA GLY A 55 -16.10 -0.78 -7.51
C GLY A 55 -16.00 0.74 -7.50
N GLU A 56 -16.21 1.40 -6.36
CA GLU A 56 -16.14 2.85 -6.24
C GLU A 56 -14.80 3.30 -5.64
N VAL A 57 -14.25 4.41 -6.15
CA VAL A 57 -13.09 5.07 -5.54
C VAL A 57 -13.54 5.80 -4.30
N VAL A 58 -13.13 5.31 -3.13
CA VAL A 58 -13.49 5.93 -1.86
C VAL A 58 -12.44 6.94 -1.40
N GLU A 59 -11.16 6.71 -1.70
CA GLU A 59 -10.10 7.65 -1.35
C GLU A 59 -8.93 7.55 -2.33
N GLN A 60 -8.26 8.66 -2.60
CA GLN A 60 -7.05 8.70 -3.41
C GLN A 60 -6.11 9.82 -2.96
N GLY A 61 -4.81 9.60 -3.13
CA GLY A 61 -3.80 10.60 -2.76
C GLY A 61 -2.38 10.06 -2.75
N PRO A 62 -1.40 10.87 -2.28
CA PRO A 62 -0.07 10.39 -1.95
C PRO A 62 -0.14 9.23 -0.96
N VAL A 63 0.68 8.20 -1.17
CA VAL A 63 0.69 7.00 -0.32
C VAL A 63 0.89 7.37 1.15
N GLU A 64 1.86 8.22 1.46
CA GLU A 64 2.12 8.64 2.83
C GLU A 64 0.87 9.26 3.49
N GLN A 65 0.21 10.20 2.81
CA GLN A 65 -0.98 10.86 3.33
C GLN A 65 -2.13 9.89 3.59
N VAL A 66 -2.41 8.98 2.65
CA VAL A 66 -3.55 8.05 2.76
C VAL A 66 -3.29 6.97 3.82
N LEU A 67 -2.04 6.53 3.98
CA LEU A 67 -1.68 5.53 4.98
C LEU A 67 -1.58 6.12 6.40
N THR A 68 -1.09 7.35 6.58
CA THR A 68 -0.91 7.94 7.92
C THR A 68 -2.11 8.77 8.39
N ALA A 69 -2.84 9.40 7.47
CA ALA A 69 -3.98 10.26 7.78
C ALA A 69 -5.17 9.99 6.84
N PRO A 70 -5.71 8.75 6.81
CA PRO A 70 -6.86 8.39 5.98
C PRO A 70 -8.09 9.24 6.33
N ARG A 71 -8.69 9.86 5.31
CA ARG A 71 -9.84 10.76 5.45
C ARG A 71 -11.16 10.01 5.54
N THR A 72 -11.28 8.88 4.86
CA THR A 72 -12.52 8.10 4.83
C THR A 72 -12.61 7.08 5.95
N PRO A 73 -13.84 6.79 6.45
CA PRO A 73 -14.05 5.74 7.45
C PRO A 73 -13.55 4.37 7.00
N TYR A 74 -13.70 4.03 5.71
CA TYR A 74 -13.26 2.75 5.18
C TYR A 74 -11.73 2.65 5.10
N ALA A 75 -11.03 3.69 4.61
CA ALA A 75 -9.58 3.69 4.61
C ALA A 75 -9.02 3.58 6.04
N ARG A 76 -9.63 4.27 7.01
CA ARG A 76 -9.31 4.10 8.44
C ARG A 76 -9.43 2.65 8.91
N GLN A 77 -10.55 2.00 8.62
CA GLN A 77 -10.76 0.58 8.97
C GLN A 77 -9.72 -0.34 8.31
N LEU A 78 -9.36 -0.06 7.05
CA LEU A 78 -8.35 -0.84 6.33
C LEU A 78 -6.95 -0.68 6.96
N MET A 79 -6.55 0.54 7.33
CA MET A 79 -5.29 0.78 8.01
C MET A 79 -5.23 0.09 9.38
N ALA A 80 -6.34 0.14 10.14
CA ALA A 80 -6.49 -0.55 11.41
C ALA A 80 -6.33 -2.07 11.26
N ALA A 81 -7.02 -2.66 10.29
CA ALA A 81 -6.95 -4.10 10.01
C ALA A 81 -5.56 -4.55 9.57
N ALA A 82 -4.81 -3.69 8.86
CA ALA A 82 -3.45 -3.96 8.44
C ALA A 82 -2.38 -3.72 9.54
N GLY A 83 -2.80 -3.29 10.74
CA GLY A 83 -1.88 -3.00 11.83
C GLY A 83 -0.98 -1.78 11.59
N LEU A 84 -1.40 -0.86 10.73
CA LEU A 84 -0.70 0.40 10.42
C LEU A 84 -1.18 1.56 11.32
N GLU A 85 -1.98 1.30 12.33
CA GLU A 85 -2.33 2.30 13.35
C GLU A 85 -1.11 2.63 14.22
N ASP A 86 -0.87 3.93 14.36
CA ASP A 86 0.06 4.49 15.33
C ASP A 86 -0.22 3.89 16.73
N PRO A 87 0.76 3.22 17.37
CA PRO A 87 0.59 2.66 18.73
C PRO A 87 0.21 3.71 19.78
N GLY A 88 0.27 5.01 19.48
CA GLY A 88 -0.11 6.11 20.36
C GLY A 88 -1.60 6.29 20.66
N ARG A 89 -2.53 5.58 20.01
CA ARG A 89 -3.99 5.84 20.15
C ARG A 89 -4.78 4.81 20.98
N VAL A 90 -4.17 3.70 21.38
CA VAL A 90 -4.85 2.64 22.14
C VAL A 90 -4.84 2.89 23.67
N ALA A 91 -4.04 3.84 24.17
CA ALA A 91 -4.00 4.21 25.58
C ALA A 91 -5.04 5.29 25.96
N SER A 92 -6.33 5.04 25.73
CA SER A 92 -7.44 5.70 26.45
C SER A 92 -8.76 5.06 26.07
N ARG A 93 -9.09 3.93 26.71
CA ARG A 93 -10.44 3.56 27.13
C ARG A 93 -10.44 2.30 27.97
#